data_AF-S8EDC2-F1
#
_entry.id   AF-S8EDC2-F1
#
_cell.length_a   1.000
_cell.length_b   1.000
_cell.length_c   1.000
_cell.angle_alpha   90.00
_cell.angle_beta   90.00
_cell.angle_gamma   90.00
#
_symmetry.space_group_name_H-M   'P 1'
#
loop_
_entity.id
_entity.type
_entity.pdbx_description
1 polymer ?
#
loop_
_entity_poly.entity_id
_entity_poly.type
_entity_poly.pdbx_seq_one_letter_code
_entity_poly.pdbx_strand_id
1 'polypeptide(L)'
;MRRCPARRGFVNWGVRSLSTTPSVGLLSATHKGTAFENRSLALLEEHLSMSLRRVGGKDDGGIDLLGWWWLPLTHRRECVASALGSLKEMSPSSVSNGRKRLRVIVQCKDEKRKSGPKYVRELEGVLYRYTADANFSQASSHAATLPHRTALESPDVRSNHESCLGNVDPVVGLLISSAPFTKASMLRANSSSMPLVLLHIPPVPNGHTTVQDDTQNHSAHSEGEVQIPEQSDDCGTLGSLVFNAALANGLLHNQLQPRWEHSLGNNQGGRPGLWFNDRRIRSWTPEHKRA
;
A
#
# COMPACT_ATOMS: atom_id res chain seq x y z
N MET A 1 -16.04 -28.06 81.14
CA MET A 1 -15.79 -27.05 80.08
C MET A 1 -14.94 -27.68 78.97
N ARG A 2 -15.41 -27.60 77.72
CA ARG A 2 -14.68 -27.74 76.42
C ARG A 2 -14.14 -29.16 76.07
N ARG A 3 -14.79 -29.92 75.18
CA ARG A 3 -14.82 -29.91 73.68
C ARG A 3 -13.65 -30.70 73.02
N CYS A 4 -13.97 -31.90 72.49
CA CYS A 4 -13.96 -32.34 71.07
C CYS A 4 -12.69 -32.22 70.16
N PRO A 5 -12.60 -32.97 69.02
CA PRO A 5 -11.51 -33.92 68.73
C PRO A 5 -10.86 -33.83 67.32
N ALA A 6 -9.96 -34.78 67.03
CA ALA A 6 -9.61 -35.45 65.75
C ALA A 6 -9.25 -34.65 64.48
N ARG A 7 -8.15 -35.05 63.80
CA ARG A 7 -8.18 -35.71 62.45
C ARG A 7 -6.79 -36.00 61.89
N ARG A 8 -6.68 -37.17 61.25
CA ARG A 8 -5.58 -37.65 60.39
C ARG A 8 -5.65 -36.95 59.02
N GLY A 9 -4.51 -36.58 58.46
CA GLY A 9 -4.37 -36.14 57.07
C GLY A 9 -3.73 -37.24 56.23
N PHE A 10 -4.46 -37.77 55.26
CA PHE A 10 -3.94 -38.55 54.13
C PHE A 10 -3.73 -37.60 52.95
N VAL A 11 -2.55 -37.65 52.34
CA VAL A 11 -2.19 -36.85 51.17
C VAL A 11 -2.65 -37.60 49.92
N ASN A 12 -3.50 -36.96 49.11
CA ASN A 12 -3.97 -37.51 47.83
C ASN A 12 -3.26 -36.77 46.70
N TRP A 13 -2.39 -37.45 45.95
CA TRP A 13 -1.80 -36.95 44.71
C TRP A 13 -2.81 -37.13 43.57
N GLY A 14 -3.53 -36.06 43.25
CA GLY A 14 -4.38 -36.02 42.06
C GLY A 14 -3.55 -35.79 40.81
N VAL A 15 -3.48 -36.82 39.95
CA VAL A 15 -2.99 -36.72 38.57
C VAL A 15 -3.93 -35.76 37.82
N ARG A 16 -3.48 -34.53 37.56
CA ARG A 16 -4.18 -33.60 36.68
C ARG A 16 -3.94 -34.04 35.23
N SER A 17 -4.95 -34.68 34.65
CA SER A 17 -5.03 -34.89 33.20
C SER A 17 -5.07 -33.53 32.49
N LEU A 18 -4.01 -33.21 31.75
CA LEU A 18 -3.97 -32.09 30.83
C LEU A 18 -4.80 -32.48 29.60
N SER A 19 -6.07 -32.08 29.58
CA SER A 19 -6.88 -32.12 28.37
C SER A 19 -6.41 -30.99 27.44
N THR A 20 -5.63 -31.38 26.44
CA THR A 20 -5.26 -30.53 25.30
C THR A 20 -6.46 -30.41 24.37
N THR A 21 -7.26 -29.35 24.53
CA THR A 21 -8.14 -28.90 23.46
C THR A 21 -7.32 -28.03 22.50
N PRO A 22 -7.24 -28.35 21.20
CA PRO A 22 -6.61 -27.46 20.23
C PRO A 22 -7.42 -26.17 20.16
N SER A 23 -6.85 -25.07 20.64
CA SER A 23 -7.41 -23.75 20.39
C SER A 23 -7.46 -23.55 18.88
N VAL A 24 -8.65 -23.48 18.30
CA VAL A 24 -8.85 -23.02 16.92
C VAL A 24 -8.11 -21.70 16.79
N GLY A 25 -6.99 -21.72 16.06
CA GLY A 25 -5.89 -20.78 16.25
C GLY A 25 -6.30 -19.34 15.98
N LEU A 26 -6.45 -18.55 17.04
CA LEU A 26 -6.61 -17.10 16.92
C LEU A 26 -5.27 -16.55 16.41
N LEU A 27 -5.17 -16.24 15.10
CA LEU A 27 -3.97 -15.62 14.54
C LEU A 27 -3.57 -14.40 15.38
N SER A 28 -2.29 -14.30 15.73
CA SER A 28 -1.80 -13.17 16.51
C SER A 28 -1.98 -11.86 15.73
N ALA A 29 -2.03 -10.73 16.44
CA ALA A 29 -2.17 -9.41 15.81
C ALA A 29 -1.08 -9.15 14.76
N THR A 30 0.16 -9.59 15.04
CA THR A 30 1.28 -9.52 14.10
C THR A 30 1.03 -10.36 12.84
N HIS A 31 0.56 -11.60 12.98
CA HIS A 31 0.24 -12.43 11.82
C HIS A 31 -0.86 -11.83 10.94
N LYS A 32 -1.90 -11.25 11.56
CA LYS A 32 -2.98 -10.57 10.83
C LYS A 32 -2.48 -9.33 10.10
N GLY A 33 -1.67 -8.49 10.76
CA GLY A 33 -1.05 -7.32 10.16
C GLY A 33 -0.17 -7.69 8.96
N THR A 34 0.74 -8.65 9.13
CA THR A 34 1.60 -9.13 8.03
C THR A 34 0.79 -9.71 6.86
N ALA A 35 -0.26 -10.47 7.14
CA ALA A 35 -1.14 -10.99 6.09
C ALA A 35 -1.84 -9.86 5.33
N PHE A 36 -2.31 -8.83 6.03
CA PHE A 36 -2.93 -7.66 5.41
C PHE A 36 -1.94 -6.85 4.56
N GLU A 37 -0.70 -6.66 5.02
CA GLU A 37 0.36 -6.01 4.26
C GLU A 37 0.70 -6.78 2.98
N ASN A 38 0.84 -8.10 3.05
CA ASN A 38 1.13 -8.95 1.89
C ASN A 38 -0.01 -8.91 0.87
N ARG A 39 -1.26 -8.97 1.34
CA ARG A 39 -2.44 -8.83 0.46
C ARG A 39 -2.49 -7.45 -0.19
N SER A 40 -2.18 -6.40 0.57
CA SER A 40 -2.12 -5.04 0.03
C SER A 40 -1.06 -4.93 -1.07
N LEU A 41 0.14 -5.48 -0.86
CA LEU A 41 1.20 -5.50 -1.86
C LEU A 41 0.73 -6.17 -3.16
N ALA A 42 0.13 -7.36 -3.07
CA ALA A 42 -0.36 -8.09 -4.24
C ALA A 42 -1.39 -7.29 -5.04
N LEU A 43 -2.37 -6.68 -4.37
CA LEU A 43 -3.43 -5.90 -5.04
C LEU A 43 -2.91 -4.62 -5.70
N LEU A 44 -1.90 -3.97 -5.12
CA LEU A 44 -1.29 -2.77 -5.70
C LEU A 44 -0.48 -3.10 -6.95
N GLU A 45 0.21 -4.24 -6.95
CA GLU A 45 0.93 -4.76 -8.11
C GLU A 45 -0.06 -5.17 -9.22
N GLU A 46 -1.06 -5.96 -8.87
CA GLU A 46 -2.03 -6.50 -9.83
C GLU A 46 -2.90 -5.42 -10.47
N HIS A 47 -3.34 -4.41 -9.71
CA HIS A 47 -4.36 -3.47 -10.20
C HIS A 47 -3.86 -2.06 -10.45
N LEU A 48 -2.80 -1.61 -9.76
CA LEU A 48 -2.40 -0.19 -9.78
C LEU A 48 -1.02 0.06 -10.40
N SER A 49 -0.38 -0.92 -11.06
CA SER A 49 0.96 -0.75 -11.65
C SER A 49 2.03 -0.33 -10.64
N MET A 50 1.96 -0.85 -9.40
CA MET A 50 2.95 -0.53 -8.37
C MET A 50 3.91 -1.71 -8.13
N SER A 51 5.22 -1.45 -8.19
CA SER A 51 6.26 -2.40 -7.78
C SER A 51 6.74 -2.04 -6.40
N LEU A 52 6.27 -2.76 -5.38
CA LEU A 52 6.55 -2.46 -3.98
C LEU A 52 7.24 -3.63 -3.30
N ARG A 53 7.99 -3.34 -2.25
CA ARG A 53 8.51 -4.33 -1.31
C ARG A 53 8.03 -4.01 0.10
N ARG A 54 7.79 -5.06 0.88
CA ARG A 54 7.55 -4.92 2.31
C ARG A 54 8.84 -4.47 3.00
N VAL A 55 8.75 -3.40 3.77
CA VAL A 55 9.82 -2.88 4.64
C VAL A 55 9.40 -2.82 6.11
N GLY A 56 8.11 -3.08 6.38
CA GLY A 56 7.51 -3.00 7.70
C GLY A 56 8.15 -3.91 8.74
N GLY A 57 8.39 -3.37 9.92
CA GLY A 57 9.11 -4.00 11.02
C GLY A 57 9.25 -3.09 12.24
N LYS A 58 9.94 -3.56 13.28
CA LYS A 58 10.24 -2.70 14.42
C LYS A 58 11.13 -1.54 13.94
N ASP A 59 10.74 -0.30 14.24
CA ASP A 59 11.45 0.94 13.91
C ASP A 59 11.48 1.34 12.42
N ASP A 60 10.50 0.90 11.62
CA ASP A 60 10.33 1.29 10.20
C ASP A 60 9.87 2.75 9.97
N GLY A 61 9.73 3.51 11.04
CA GLY A 61 9.30 4.91 11.00
C GLY A 61 7.87 5.10 10.51
N GLY A 62 7.04 4.06 10.50
CA GLY A 62 5.65 4.07 10.05
C GLY A 62 5.44 3.70 8.58
N ILE A 63 6.47 3.13 7.92
CA ILE A 63 6.43 2.70 6.52
C ILE A 63 6.32 1.17 6.45
N ASP A 64 5.20 0.68 5.95
CA ASP A 64 4.95 -0.76 5.82
C ASP A 64 5.44 -1.29 4.46
N LEU A 65 5.18 -0.55 3.36
CA LEU A 65 5.65 -0.87 2.01
C LEU A 65 6.32 0.33 1.34
N LEU A 66 7.29 0.07 0.47
CA LEU A 66 8.05 1.09 -0.27
C LEU A 66 8.33 0.62 -1.69
N GLY A 67 8.22 1.52 -2.68
CA GLY A 67 8.63 1.20 -4.03
C GLY A 67 8.25 2.26 -5.06
N TRP A 68 7.77 1.81 -6.22
CA TRP A 68 7.53 2.65 -7.38
C TRP A 68 6.12 2.46 -7.95
N TRP A 69 5.52 3.56 -8.42
CA TRP A 69 4.28 3.54 -9.19
C TRP A 69 4.56 3.92 -10.63
N TRP A 70 4.28 3.00 -11.55
CA TRP A 70 4.60 3.11 -12.97
C TRP A 70 3.40 3.62 -13.77
N LEU A 71 3.42 4.91 -14.11
CA LEU A 71 2.33 5.58 -14.82
C LEU A 71 2.72 5.86 -16.27
N PRO A 72 1.76 5.85 -17.22
CA PRO A 72 2.01 6.33 -18.57
C PRO A 72 2.66 7.72 -18.59
N LEU A 73 3.59 7.94 -19.52
CA LEU A 73 4.13 9.27 -19.74
C LEU A 73 3.00 10.21 -20.17
N THR A 74 3.04 11.38 -19.56
CA THR A 74 2.19 12.50 -19.92
C THR A 74 2.87 13.24 -21.08
N HIS A 75 2.27 13.25 -22.26
CA HIS A 75 2.71 14.14 -23.35
C HIS A 75 2.47 15.59 -22.98
N ARG A 76 3.39 16.15 -22.20
CA ARG A 76 3.60 17.60 -22.12
C ARG A 76 4.81 18.04 -22.95
N ARG A 77 5.46 17.11 -23.66
CA ARG A 77 6.70 17.35 -24.42
C ARG A 77 6.86 16.56 -25.73
N GLU A 78 5.80 15.98 -26.27
CA GLU A 78 5.89 15.43 -27.65
C GLU A 78 6.05 16.54 -28.71
N CYS A 79 5.57 17.74 -28.40
CA CYS A 79 5.61 18.90 -29.30
C CYS A 79 7.01 19.55 -29.40
N VAL A 80 7.93 19.28 -28.48
CA VAL A 80 9.32 19.77 -28.54
C VAL A 80 10.32 18.69 -28.95
N ALA A 81 10.02 17.41 -28.69
CA ALA A 81 10.86 16.29 -29.12
C ALA A 81 10.73 15.98 -30.62
N SER A 82 9.56 16.25 -31.23
CA SER A 82 9.37 16.09 -32.67
C SER A 82 9.85 17.29 -33.50
N ALA A 83 9.95 18.48 -32.88
CA ALA A 83 10.38 19.70 -33.57
C ALA A 83 11.89 19.97 -33.48
N LEU A 84 12.59 19.41 -32.49
CA LEU A 84 14.04 19.52 -32.35
C LEU A 84 14.63 18.12 -32.20
N GLY A 85 14.81 17.45 -33.35
CA GLY A 85 15.55 16.20 -33.40
C GLY A 85 16.88 16.35 -32.66
N SER A 86 17.11 15.44 -31.71
CA SER A 86 18.42 15.21 -31.09
C SER A 86 18.96 16.32 -30.18
N LEU A 87 18.37 16.48 -28.99
CA LEU A 87 19.18 16.82 -27.79
C LEU A 87 18.85 15.88 -26.62
N LYS A 88 19.91 15.24 -26.17
CA LYS A 88 20.06 14.20 -25.17
C LYS A 88 19.57 14.57 -23.77
N GLU A 89 19.09 13.52 -23.09
CA GLU A 89 19.31 13.22 -21.67
C GLU A 89 18.50 14.01 -20.63
N MET A 90 17.19 13.74 -20.55
CA MET A 90 16.61 13.50 -19.22
C MET A 90 17.13 12.14 -18.73
N SER A 91 17.64 12.07 -17.50
CA SER A 91 18.28 10.86 -16.94
C SER A 91 17.47 9.59 -17.27
N PRO A 92 18.06 8.60 -17.97
CA PRO A 92 17.38 7.40 -18.47
C PRO A 92 16.88 6.45 -17.38
N SER A 93 17.01 6.81 -16.10
CA SER A 93 16.61 5.96 -14.97
C SER A 93 15.13 6.10 -14.56
N SER A 94 14.46 7.21 -14.92
CA SER A 94 13.08 7.50 -14.49
C SER A 94 12.00 7.10 -15.51
N VAL A 95 12.41 6.75 -16.73
CA VAL A 95 11.52 6.40 -17.85
C VAL A 95 11.85 5.00 -18.37
N SER A 96 10.92 4.06 -18.17
CA SER A 96 10.99 2.71 -18.77
C SER A 96 9.73 2.46 -19.60
N ASN A 97 9.87 1.95 -20.81
CA ASN A 97 8.76 1.60 -21.72
C ASN A 97 7.67 2.68 -21.88
N GLY A 98 8.05 3.96 -21.99
CA GLY A 98 7.08 5.04 -22.13
C GLY A 98 6.25 5.32 -20.87
N ARG A 99 6.75 4.92 -19.69
CA ARG A 99 6.15 5.20 -18.38
C ARG A 99 7.09 6.02 -17.51
N LYS A 100 6.53 6.93 -16.71
CA LYS A 100 7.22 7.60 -15.59
C LYS A 100 7.01 6.80 -14.30
N ARG A 101 7.97 6.89 -13.38
CA ARG A 101 7.84 6.34 -12.04
C ARG A 101 7.60 7.45 -11.01
N LEU A 102 6.78 7.16 -10.00
CA LEU A 102 6.65 7.97 -8.78
C LEU A 102 7.11 7.12 -7.60
N ARG A 103 7.83 7.72 -6.64
CA ARG A 103 8.16 7.04 -5.39
C ARG A 103 6.88 6.87 -4.57
N VAL A 104 6.62 5.68 -4.05
CA VAL A 104 5.46 5.42 -3.19
C VAL A 104 5.89 4.91 -1.83
N ILE A 105 5.32 5.51 -0.79
CA ILE A 105 5.46 5.13 0.61
C ILE A 105 4.08 4.74 1.12
N VAL A 106 3.99 3.56 1.70
CA VAL A 106 2.71 2.97 2.09
C VAL A 106 2.66 2.74 3.59
N GLN A 107 1.53 3.09 4.18
CA GLN A 107 1.14 2.68 5.52
C GLN A 107 -0.12 1.82 5.44
N CYS A 108 -0.08 0.63 6.04
CA CYS A 108 -1.15 -0.35 6.13
C CYS A 108 -1.74 -0.36 7.54
N LYS A 109 -3.07 -0.37 7.64
CA LYS A 109 -3.78 -0.44 8.92
C LYS A 109 -4.92 -1.45 8.84
N ASP A 110 -4.74 -2.57 9.54
CA ASP A 110 -5.79 -3.57 9.71
C ASP A 110 -6.61 -3.25 10.98
N GLU A 111 -7.74 -2.57 10.79
CA GLU A 111 -8.60 -2.13 11.89
C GLU A 111 -10.03 -2.64 11.69
N LYS A 112 -10.71 -2.92 12.80
CA LYS A 112 -12.16 -3.22 12.76
C LYS A 112 -13.02 -1.96 12.64
N ARG A 113 -12.51 -0.81 13.07
CA ARG A 113 -13.24 0.46 13.12
C ARG A 113 -12.80 1.35 11.97
N LYS A 114 -13.72 2.22 11.53
CA LYS A 114 -13.42 3.19 10.48
C LYS A 114 -12.18 4.01 10.80
N SER A 115 -11.27 4.13 9.85
CA SER A 115 -9.99 4.79 10.08
C SER A 115 -10.16 6.31 10.16
N GLY A 116 -9.69 6.87 11.28
CA GLY A 116 -9.76 8.30 11.61
C GLY A 116 -8.66 9.13 10.94
N PRO A 117 -8.69 10.47 11.10
CA PRO A 117 -7.68 11.37 10.54
C PRO A 117 -6.30 11.25 11.18
N LYS A 118 -6.16 10.47 12.28
CA LYS A 118 -4.88 10.22 12.96
C LYS A 118 -3.83 9.68 11.98
N TYR A 119 -4.15 8.62 11.25
CA TYR A 119 -3.22 7.98 10.31
C TYR A 119 -2.84 8.87 9.13
N VAL A 120 -3.74 9.75 8.69
CA VAL A 120 -3.40 10.75 7.67
C VAL A 120 -2.32 11.70 8.19
N ARG A 121 -2.44 12.21 9.42
CA ARG A 121 -1.42 13.09 10.02
C ARG A 121 -0.09 12.38 10.25
N GLU A 122 -0.14 11.13 10.66
CA GLU A 122 1.06 10.30 10.82
C GLU A 122 1.78 10.12 9.49
N LEU A 123 1.05 9.72 8.43
CA LEU A 123 1.61 9.56 7.08
C LEU A 123 2.13 10.88 6.50
N GLU A 124 1.47 12.01 6.75
CA GLU A 124 1.98 13.35 6.39
C GLU A 124 3.36 13.61 7.00
N GLY A 125 3.54 13.29 8.29
CA GLY A 125 4.83 13.42 8.97
C GLY A 125 5.90 12.51 8.38
N VAL A 126 5.54 11.27 8.02
CA VAL A 126 6.43 10.32 7.34
C VAL A 126 6.88 10.86 5.99
N LEU A 127 5.96 11.39 5.18
CA LEU A 127 6.27 11.98 3.88
C LEU A 127 7.19 13.19 3.99
N TYR A 128 6.93 14.07 4.96
CA TYR A 128 7.74 15.27 5.17
C TYR A 128 9.18 14.90 5.50
N ARG A 129 9.38 13.97 6.45
CA ARG A 129 10.72 13.47 6.81
C ARG A 129 11.41 12.80 5.63
N TYR A 130 10.72 11.90 4.94
CA TYR A 130 11.29 11.18 3.80
C TYR A 130 11.76 12.14 2.68
N THR A 131 10.95 13.15 2.38
CA THR A 131 11.29 14.14 1.35
C THR A 131 12.47 15.01 1.77
N ALA A 132 12.55 15.39 3.05
CA ALA A 132 13.68 16.14 3.59
C ALA A 132 15.00 15.32 3.51
N ASP A 133 14.96 14.04 3.91
CA ASP A 133 16.12 13.14 3.88
C ASP A 133 16.63 12.89 2.45
N ALA A 134 15.71 12.72 1.49
CA ALA A 134 16.04 12.56 0.08
C ALA A 134 16.72 13.81 -0.50
N ASN A 135 16.23 15.01 -0.14
CA ASN A 135 16.83 16.27 -0.56
C ASN A 135 18.23 16.47 0.03
N PHE A 136 18.42 16.13 1.32
CA PHE A 136 19.73 16.26 1.99
C PHE A 136 20.80 15.34 1.39
N SER A 137 20.40 14.12 1.00
CA SER A 137 21.28 13.13 0.37
C SER A 137 21.76 13.55 -1.04
N GLN A 138 20.98 14.37 -1.76
CA GLN A 138 21.41 14.96 -3.03
C GLN A 138 22.34 16.16 -2.85
N ALA A 139 22.07 17.04 -1.87
CA ALA A 139 22.93 18.20 -1.61
C ALA A 139 24.36 17.79 -1.23
N SER A 140 24.50 16.71 -0.44
CA SER A 140 25.80 16.18 -0.01
C SER A 140 26.59 15.49 -1.12
N SER A 141 25.94 14.93 -2.15
CA SER A 141 26.62 14.31 -3.30
C SER A 141 27.12 15.34 -4.32
N HIS A 142 26.48 16.50 -4.44
CA HIS A 142 26.96 17.60 -5.29
C HIS A 142 28.09 18.44 -4.66
N ALA A 143 28.20 18.50 -3.34
CA ALA A 143 29.28 19.25 -2.66
C ALA A 143 30.68 18.58 -2.78
N ALA A 144 30.74 17.30 -3.12
CA ALA A 144 31.99 16.54 -3.22
C ALA A 144 32.70 16.65 -4.59
N THR A 145 32.16 17.40 -5.56
CA THR A 145 32.77 17.62 -6.89
C THR A 145 33.06 19.10 -7.12
N LEU A 146 34.09 19.64 -6.46
CA LEU A 146 34.69 20.93 -6.83
C LEU A 146 36.09 20.68 -7.42
N PRO A 147 36.31 20.84 -8.74
CA PRO A 147 37.62 21.15 -9.25
C PRO A 147 37.84 22.67 -9.11
N HIS A 148 38.95 23.02 -8.49
CA HIS A 148 39.54 24.34 -8.40
C HIS A 148 39.40 25.14 -9.72
N ARG A 149 38.67 26.26 -9.70
CA ARG A 149 38.83 27.33 -10.70
C ARG A 149 38.81 28.70 -10.05
N THR A 150 39.91 29.40 -10.30
CA THR A 150 40.26 30.77 -9.96
C THR A 150 39.26 31.78 -10.49
N ALA A 151 39.04 32.83 -9.70
CA ALA A 151 38.21 33.98 -10.01
C ALA A 151 38.78 34.80 -11.18
N LEU A 152 37.89 35.31 -12.05
CA LEU A 152 37.91 36.64 -12.71
C LEU A 152 36.66 36.80 -13.63
N GLU A 153 35.80 37.77 -13.27
CA GLU A 153 34.89 38.65 -14.06
C GLU A 153 33.98 38.04 -15.17
N SER A 154 32.65 38.26 -15.20
CA SER A 154 31.95 39.55 -15.45
C SER A 154 30.43 39.45 -15.18
N PRO A 155 29.70 40.56 -14.93
CA PRO A 155 28.25 40.60 -14.75
C PRO A 155 27.55 41.03 -16.05
N ASP A 156 26.66 40.20 -16.60
CA ASP A 156 25.46 40.58 -17.38
C ASP A 156 25.00 39.41 -18.26
N VAL A 157 23.86 38.81 -17.90
CA VAL A 157 22.74 38.37 -18.75
C VAL A 157 21.70 37.76 -17.80
N ARG A 158 20.62 38.50 -17.55
CA ARG A 158 19.39 37.98 -16.93
C ARG A 158 18.72 37.02 -17.91
N SER A 159 19.17 35.77 -17.91
CA SER A 159 18.44 34.66 -18.51
C SER A 159 17.74 33.91 -17.40
N ASN A 160 16.43 33.71 -17.55
CA ASN A 160 15.63 32.82 -16.73
C ASN A 160 16.15 31.38 -16.90
N HIS A 161 17.26 31.07 -16.22
CA HIS A 161 17.70 29.71 -15.99
C HIS A 161 16.81 29.14 -14.88
N GLU A 162 15.67 28.56 -15.25
CA GLU A 162 15.08 27.46 -14.48
C GLU A 162 16.07 26.29 -14.57
N SER A 163 17.12 26.40 -13.78
CA SER A 163 18.20 25.45 -13.65
C SER A 163 17.65 24.14 -13.08
N CYS A 164 17.64 23.10 -13.92
CA CYS A 164 18.11 21.75 -13.62
C CYS A 164 18.21 21.39 -12.12
N LEU A 165 17.09 21.38 -11.40
CA LEU A 165 17.05 20.87 -10.03
C LEU A 165 17.24 19.35 -10.13
N GLY A 166 18.22 18.81 -9.41
CA GLY A 166 18.46 17.38 -9.28
C GLY A 166 17.13 16.65 -9.06
N ASN A 167 16.71 15.86 -10.04
CA ASN A 167 15.36 15.34 -10.11
C ASN A 167 15.17 14.24 -9.07
N VAL A 168 14.80 14.61 -7.84
CA VAL A 168 14.22 13.66 -6.88
C VAL A 168 12.91 13.19 -7.48
N ASP A 169 12.76 11.87 -7.67
CA ASP A 169 11.50 11.30 -8.12
C ASP A 169 10.38 11.73 -7.14
N PRO A 170 9.26 12.29 -7.63
CA PRO A 170 8.20 12.79 -6.77
C PRO A 170 7.62 11.67 -5.91
N VAL A 171 7.25 12.01 -4.67
CA VAL A 171 6.81 11.06 -3.64
C VAL A 171 5.30 11.14 -3.43
N VAL A 172 4.65 9.97 -3.33
CA VAL A 172 3.24 9.80 -3.01
C VAL A 172 3.10 8.98 -1.74
N GLY A 173 2.27 9.45 -0.80
CA GLY A 173 1.87 8.66 0.36
C GLY A 173 0.60 7.88 0.07
N LEU A 174 0.56 6.61 0.47
CA LEU A 174 -0.60 5.74 0.33
C LEU A 174 -0.98 5.19 1.70
N LEU A 175 -2.18 5.55 2.16
CA LEU A 175 -2.78 4.96 3.37
C LEU A 175 -3.76 3.86 2.96
N ILE A 176 -3.50 2.64 3.39
CA ILE A 176 -4.33 1.47 3.13
C ILE A 176 -4.99 1.03 4.42
N SER A 177 -6.31 0.87 4.39
CA SER A 177 -7.06 0.38 5.55
C SER A 177 -7.98 -0.77 5.21
N SER A 178 -8.10 -1.74 6.11
CA SER A 178 -9.12 -2.80 6.02
C SER A 178 -10.53 -2.31 6.38
N ALA A 179 -10.63 -1.19 7.11
CA ALA A 179 -11.88 -0.52 7.40
C ALA A 179 -12.09 0.72 6.51
N PRO A 180 -13.36 1.11 6.25
CA PRO A 180 -13.64 2.35 5.53
C PRO A 180 -13.09 3.59 6.25
N PHE A 181 -12.71 4.62 5.50
CA PHE A 181 -12.29 5.89 6.08
C PHE A 181 -13.47 6.69 6.64
N THR A 182 -13.25 7.40 7.75
CA THR A 182 -14.21 8.38 8.26
C THR A 182 -14.28 9.63 7.38
N LYS A 183 -15.39 10.37 7.44
CA LYS A 183 -15.51 11.68 6.77
C LYS A 183 -14.39 12.65 7.20
N ALA A 184 -14.03 12.65 8.48
CA ALA A 184 -12.94 13.47 8.99
C ALA A 184 -11.57 13.08 8.39
N SER A 185 -11.32 11.78 8.18
CA SER A 185 -10.11 11.30 7.49
C SER A 185 -10.05 11.77 6.04
N MET A 186 -11.15 11.61 5.32
CA MET A 186 -11.30 12.06 3.92
C MET A 186 -11.10 13.57 3.77
N LEU A 187 -11.73 14.36 4.64
CA LEU A 187 -11.56 15.82 4.64
C LEU A 187 -10.12 16.22 4.96
N ARG A 188 -9.48 15.58 5.95
CA ARG A 188 -8.07 15.86 6.27
C ARG A 188 -7.16 15.55 5.08
N ALA A 189 -7.33 14.39 4.45
CA ALA A 189 -6.54 14.02 3.27
C ALA A 189 -6.73 15.02 2.12
N ASN A 190 -7.97 15.45 1.88
CA ASN A 190 -8.27 16.42 0.82
C ASN A 190 -7.70 17.82 1.10
N SER A 191 -7.62 18.23 2.38
CA SER A 191 -6.98 19.49 2.79
C SER A 191 -5.46 19.41 2.89
N SER A 192 -4.86 18.22 2.74
CA SER A 192 -3.42 18.04 2.81
C SER A 192 -2.74 18.58 1.55
N SER A 193 -1.59 19.25 1.72
CA SER A 193 -0.73 19.68 0.61
C SER A 193 0.16 18.55 0.09
N MET A 194 0.20 17.40 0.79
CA MET A 194 1.01 16.25 0.38
C MET A 194 0.25 15.39 -0.64
N PRO A 195 0.91 14.83 -1.68
CA PRO A 195 0.25 13.92 -2.62
C PRO A 195 -0.15 12.62 -1.93
N LEU A 196 -1.46 12.42 -1.71
CA LEU A 196 -1.98 11.29 -0.92
C LEU A 196 -2.99 10.45 -1.70
N VAL A 197 -2.92 9.15 -1.46
CA VAL A 197 -3.91 8.15 -1.86
C VAL A 197 -4.49 7.49 -0.61
N LEU A 198 -5.81 7.37 -0.56
CA LEU A 198 -6.53 6.58 0.43
C LEU A 198 -7.13 5.36 -0.26
N LEU A 199 -6.77 4.16 0.22
CA LEU A 199 -7.25 2.89 -0.32
C LEU A 199 -7.91 2.07 0.78
N HIS A 200 -9.17 1.71 0.56
CA HIS A 200 -9.90 0.78 1.41
C HIS A 200 -9.88 -0.60 0.76
N ILE A 201 -9.40 -1.60 1.49
CA ILE A 201 -9.39 -3.00 1.05
C ILE A 201 -10.15 -3.84 2.08
N PRO A 202 -11.44 -4.15 1.83
CA PRO A 202 -12.27 -4.94 2.73
C PRO A 202 -11.58 -6.25 3.15
N PRO A 203 -11.88 -6.75 4.37
CA PRO A 203 -11.47 -8.09 4.77
C PRO A 203 -12.05 -9.13 3.80
N VAL A 204 -11.31 -10.21 3.57
CA VAL A 204 -11.84 -11.34 2.80
C VAL A 204 -13.00 -11.94 3.60
N PRO A 205 -14.20 -12.12 3.01
CA PRO A 205 -15.28 -12.83 3.67
C PRO A 205 -14.80 -14.25 3.92
N ASN A 206 -14.66 -14.65 5.18
CA ASN A 206 -14.44 -16.05 5.49
C ASN A 206 -15.67 -16.81 4.98
N GLY A 207 -15.51 -17.66 3.95
CA GLY A 207 -16.54 -18.60 3.56
C GLY A 207 -17.05 -19.32 4.82
N HIS A 208 -18.36 -19.33 5.00
CA HIS A 208 -19.02 -19.81 6.20
C HIS A 208 -18.49 -21.18 6.66
N THR A 209 -17.84 -21.25 7.83
CA THR A 209 -17.90 -22.43 8.70
C THR A 209 -18.84 -22.09 9.86
N THR A 210 -20.10 -21.81 9.54
CA THR A 210 -21.17 -21.95 10.52
C THR A 210 -21.42 -23.44 10.67
N VAL A 211 -20.79 -24.06 11.68
CA VAL A 211 -21.31 -25.31 12.25
C VAL A 211 -22.66 -24.94 12.84
N GLN A 212 -23.72 -25.19 12.08
CA GLN A 212 -25.06 -25.32 12.64
C GLN A 212 -25.06 -26.62 13.42
N ASP A 213 -25.12 -26.48 14.74
CA ASP A 213 -25.42 -27.54 15.68
C ASP A 213 -26.90 -27.91 15.50
N ASP A 214 -27.21 -28.66 14.44
CA ASP A 214 -28.49 -29.35 14.31
C ASP A 214 -28.24 -30.83 14.56
N THR A 215 -28.55 -31.22 15.79
CA THR A 215 -28.71 -32.61 16.18
C THR A 215 -29.88 -33.20 15.40
N GLN A 216 -29.63 -33.89 14.30
CA GLN A 216 -30.54 -34.91 13.80
C GLN A 216 -29.80 -35.96 12.95
N ASN A 217 -29.87 -37.19 13.48
CA ASN A 217 -29.43 -38.44 12.87
C ASN A 217 -29.83 -38.55 11.40
N HIS A 218 -28.91 -38.95 10.51
CA HIS A 218 -29.14 -40.05 9.57
C HIS A 218 -27.80 -40.61 9.07
N SER A 219 -27.65 -41.91 9.25
CA SER A 219 -26.52 -42.75 8.84
C SER A 219 -26.59 -43.14 7.36
N ALA A 220 -25.40 -43.26 6.76
CA ALA A 220 -24.95 -44.31 5.81
C ALA A 220 -24.38 -43.80 4.46
N HIS A 221 -23.08 -44.07 4.31
CA HIS A 221 -22.33 -44.44 3.10
C HIS A 221 -22.50 -43.62 1.79
N SER A 222 -21.45 -42.89 1.43
CA SER A 222 -20.81 -43.04 0.11
C SER A 222 -19.36 -42.60 0.18
N GLU A 223 -18.45 -43.54 -0.12
CA GLU A 223 -17.06 -43.26 -0.48
C GLU A 223 -17.03 -42.65 -1.89
N GLY A 224 -16.20 -41.64 -2.13
CA GLY A 224 -15.97 -41.13 -3.48
C GLY A 224 -15.59 -39.66 -3.54
N GLU A 225 -14.35 -39.44 -4.00
CA GLU A 225 -13.83 -38.21 -4.59
C GLU A 225 -13.45 -37.04 -3.66
N VAL A 226 -12.14 -36.95 -3.41
CA VAL A 226 -11.47 -35.72 -2.97
C VAL A 226 -11.58 -34.70 -4.10
N GLN A 227 -12.67 -33.93 -4.09
CA GLN A 227 -12.76 -32.71 -4.87
C GLN A 227 -11.79 -31.70 -4.25
N ILE A 228 -10.67 -31.51 -4.93
CA ILE A 228 -9.78 -30.36 -4.74
C ILE A 228 -10.68 -29.12 -4.79
N PRO A 229 -10.77 -28.27 -3.74
CA PRO A 229 -11.50 -27.04 -3.86
C PRO A 229 -10.84 -26.25 -4.99
N GLU A 230 -11.58 -26.05 -6.09
CA GLU A 230 -11.17 -25.12 -7.13
C GLU A 230 -10.83 -23.81 -6.42
N GLN A 231 -9.57 -23.40 -6.56
CA GLN A 231 -9.08 -22.13 -6.07
C GLN A 231 -9.93 -21.05 -6.73
N SER A 232 -10.96 -20.60 -6.03
CA SER A 232 -11.59 -19.34 -6.35
C SER A 232 -10.47 -18.30 -6.25
N ASP A 233 -10.10 -17.72 -7.40
CA ASP A 233 -9.27 -16.53 -7.59
C ASP A 233 -9.91 -15.31 -6.90
N ASP A 234 -10.40 -15.44 -5.66
CA ASP A 234 -10.88 -14.34 -4.86
C ASP A 234 -9.66 -13.66 -4.21
N CYS A 235 -8.74 -13.20 -5.07
CA CYS A 235 -7.69 -12.26 -4.75
C CYS A 235 -8.36 -10.92 -4.43
N GLY A 236 -9.02 -10.88 -3.28
CA GLY A 236 -9.58 -9.72 -2.58
C GLY A 236 -10.02 -8.49 -3.40
N THR A 237 -11.31 -8.16 -3.36
CA THR A 237 -11.80 -6.93 -4.00
C THR A 237 -11.26 -5.65 -3.34
N LEU A 238 -10.90 -4.65 -4.16
CA LEU A 238 -10.63 -3.28 -3.71
C LEU A 238 -11.95 -2.55 -3.40
N GLY A 239 -12.07 -1.97 -2.21
CA GLY A 239 -13.32 -1.34 -1.74
C GLY A 239 -13.49 0.13 -2.13
N SER A 240 -12.45 0.95 -2.02
CA SER A 240 -12.45 2.32 -2.55
C SER A 240 -11.04 2.85 -2.78
N LEU A 241 -10.88 3.73 -3.76
CA LEU A 241 -9.61 4.37 -4.12
C LEU A 241 -9.84 5.87 -4.31
N VAL A 242 -9.11 6.69 -3.57
CA VAL A 242 -9.33 8.14 -3.53
C VAL A 242 -7.99 8.85 -3.64
N PHE A 243 -7.91 9.84 -4.55
CA PHE A 243 -6.79 10.77 -4.65
C PHE A 243 -7.19 12.09 -4.01
N ASN A 244 -6.29 12.70 -3.23
CA ASN A 244 -6.51 14.06 -2.76
C ASN A 244 -6.19 15.09 -3.86
N ALA A 245 -6.54 16.36 -3.61
CA ALA A 245 -6.32 17.45 -4.56
C ALA A 245 -4.84 17.64 -4.93
N ALA A 246 -3.91 17.52 -3.97
CA ALA A 246 -2.48 17.66 -4.22
C ALA A 246 -1.94 16.60 -5.20
N LEU A 247 -2.44 15.36 -5.11
CA LEU A 247 -2.09 14.30 -6.04
C LEU A 247 -2.81 14.49 -7.39
N ALA A 248 -4.14 14.61 -7.38
CA ALA A 248 -4.95 14.63 -8.58
C ALA A 248 -4.68 15.87 -9.45
N ASN A 249 -4.88 17.07 -8.87
CA ASN A 249 -4.71 18.34 -9.60
C ASN A 249 -3.24 18.75 -9.71
N GLY A 250 -2.46 18.49 -8.66
CA GLY A 250 -1.04 18.84 -8.62
C GLY A 250 -0.19 17.85 -9.40
N LEU A 251 0.32 16.82 -8.72
CA LEU A 251 1.34 15.92 -9.28
C LEU A 251 0.89 15.20 -10.57
N LEU A 252 -0.36 14.78 -10.64
CA LEU A 252 -0.93 14.03 -11.78
C LEU A 252 -1.61 14.92 -12.82
N HIS A 253 -1.71 16.23 -12.58
CA HIS A 253 -2.25 17.21 -13.53
C HIS A 253 -3.62 16.84 -14.11
N ASN A 254 -4.48 16.17 -13.33
CA ASN A 254 -5.80 15.65 -13.72
C ASN A 254 -5.82 14.62 -14.85
N GLN A 255 -4.66 14.10 -15.23
CA GLN A 255 -4.55 13.13 -16.32
C GLN A 255 -4.83 11.71 -15.86
N LEU A 256 -4.60 11.40 -14.57
CA LEU A 256 -4.88 10.10 -13.98
C LEU A 256 -6.01 10.20 -12.96
N GLN A 257 -7.04 9.38 -13.11
CA GLN A 257 -8.22 9.40 -12.23
C GLN A 257 -8.62 7.97 -11.82
N PRO A 258 -9.01 7.76 -10.55
CA PRO A 258 -9.67 6.54 -10.15
C PRO A 258 -11.13 6.59 -10.60
N ARG A 259 -11.62 5.54 -11.26
CA ARG A 259 -13.04 5.41 -11.64
C ARG A 259 -13.57 4.07 -11.17
N TRP A 260 -14.83 4.04 -10.78
CA TRP A 260 -15.49 2.80 -10.39
C TRP A 260 -16.03 2.09 -11.64
N GLU A 261 -15.65 0.84 -11.83
CA GLU A 261 -16.07 0.00 -12.95
C GLU A 261 -17.10 -1.01 -12.45
N HIS A 262 -18.23 -1.11 -13.14
CA HIS A 262 -19.24 -2.13 -12.87
C HIS A 262 -19.21 -3.18 -13.98
N SER A 263 -19.02 -4.45 -13.62
CA SER A 263 -19.19 -5.56 -14.55
C SER A 263 -20.67 -5.71 -14.92
N LEU A 264 -20.99 -5.80 -16.21
CA LEU A 264 -22.37 -5.92 -16.72
C LEU A 264 -22.98 -7.34 -16.55
N GLY A 265 -22.46 -8.16 -15.62
CA GLY A 265 -22.88 -9.56 -15.40
C GLY A 265 -23.52 -9.81 -14.03
N ASN A 266 -24.15 -10.98 -13.85
CA ASN A 266 -24.93 -11.37 -12.67
C ASN A 266 -24.16 -11.38 -11.32
N ASN A 267 -22.83 -11.24 -11.33
CA ASN A 267 -22.02 -11.12 -10.12
C ASN A 267 -21.69 -9.65 -9.86
N GLN A 268 -22.47 -9.05 -8.96
CA GLN A 268 -22.41 -7.64 -8.57
C GLN A 268 -21.16 -7.34 -7.73
N GLY A 269 -20.05 -7.09 -8.41
CA GLY A 269 -18.86 -6.49 -7.81
C GLY A 269 -18.35 -5.40 -8.73
N GLY A 270 -18.39 -4.15 -8.29
CA GLY A 270 -17.63 -3.11 -8.96
C GLY A 270 -16.21 -3.04 -8.39
N ARG A 271 -15.26 -2.57 -9.19
CA ARG A 271 -13.87 -2.38 -8.75
C ARG A 271 -13.33 -1.02 -9.18
N PRO A 272 -12.45 -0.39 -8.40
CA PRO A 272 -11.75 0.80 -8.84
C PRO A 272 -10.73 0.44 -9.93
N GLY A 273 -10.77 1.18 -11.03
CA GLY A 273 -9.80 1.14 -12.11
C GLY A 273 -9.11 2.50 -12.29
N LEU A 274 -7.91 2.49 -12.87
CA LEU A 274 -7.17 3.71 -13.21
C LEU A 274 -7.43 4.10 -14.66
N TRP A 275 -7.75 5.38 -14.85
CA TRP A 275 -8.00 5.97 -16.17
C TRP A 275 -7.01 7.08 -16.43
N PHE A 276 -6.38 7.04 -17.60
CA PHE A 276 -5.44 8.04 -18.07
C PHE A 276 -5.93 8.66 -19.36
N ASN A 277 -6.18 9.97 -19.36
CA ASN A 277 -6.76 10.69 -20.51
C ASN A 277 -7.96 9.96 -21.11
N ASP A 278 -8.94 9.60 -20.26
CA ASP A 278 -10.15 8.87 -20.63
C ASP A 278 -9.93 7.47 -21.24
N ARG A 279 -8.76 6.88 -21.03
CA ARG A 279 -8.49 5.48 -21.38
C ARG A 279 -8.14 4.67 -20.15
N ARG A 280 -8.77 3.51 -20.01
CA ARG A 280 -8.45 2.55 -18.95
C ARG A 280 -7.00 2.09 -19.07
N ILE A 281 -6.24 2.20 -17.99
CA ILE A 281 -4.87 1.69 -17.93
C ILE A 281 -4.91 0.23 -17.53
N ARG A 282 -4.17 -0.60 -18.28
CA ARG A 282 -3.87 -1.97 -17.85
C ARG A 282 -2.70 -1.93 -16.87
N SER A 283 -2.82 -2.70 -15.78
CA SER A 283 -1.74 -2.81 -14.82
C SER A 283 -0.49 -3.35 -15.50
N TRP A 284 0.65 -2.80 -15.13
CA TRP A 284 1.96 -3.20 -15.63
C TRP A 284 3.02 -2.82 -14.60
N THR A 285 3.94 -3.74 -14.37
CA THR A 285 5.15 -3.53 -13.60
C THR A 285 6.35 -4.04 -14.41
N PRO A 286 7.55 -3.46 -14.28
CA PRO A 286 8.73 -4.03 -14.88
C PRO A 286 8.99 -5.43 -14.32
N GLU A 287 9.41 -6.36 -15.18
CA GLU A 287 9.74 -7.72 -14.76
C GLU A 287 10.83 -7.70 -13.69
N HIS A 288 10.53 -8.26 -12.53
CA HIS A 288 11.55 -8.52 -11.51
C HIS A 288 12.44 -9.64 -12.05
N LYS A 289 13.69 -9.34 -12.42
CA LYS A 289 14.74 -10.36 -12.39
C LYS A 289 14.84 -10.82 -10.94
N ARG A 290 14.16 -11.90 -10.58
CA ARG A 290 14.40 -12.60 -9.31
C ARG A 290 15.84 -13.08 -9.36
N ALA A 291 16.71 -12.42 -8.59
CA ALA A 291 18.03 -12.95 -8.25
C ALA A 291 17.86 -14.06 -7.21
#